data_AF-A0A8T6QI78-F1
#
_entry.id   AF-A0A8T6QI78-F1
#
_cell.length_a   1.000
_cell.length_b   1.000
_cell.length_c   1.000
_cell.angle_alpha   90.00
_cell.angle_beta   90.00
_cell.angle_gamma   90.00
#
_symmetry.space_group_name_H-M   'P 1'
#
loop_
_entity.id
_entity.type
_entity.pdbx_description
1 polymer ?
#
loop_
_entity_poly.entity_id
_entity_poly.type
_entity_poly.pdbx_seq_one_letter_code
_entity_poly.pdbx_strand_id
1 'polypeptide(L)'
;MINKNKVTERSGIHDTVKSLSENLRKYIEAQYHIRDEGLIAERRALLQQNETIAQAPYIEATPIYEPGAPYSELPIPEAASNVLNQLSEL
;
A
#
# COMPACT_ATOMS: atom_id res chain seq x y z
N MET A 1 34.36 -6.36 4.96
CA MET A 1 33.54 -5.38 5.72
C MET A 1 32.19 -5.30 5.04
N ILE A 2 31.17 -5.94 5.63
CA ILE A 2 29.82 -6.03 5.07
C ILE A 2 29.00 -4.90 5.69
N ASN A 3 28.64 -3.88 4.91
CA ASN A 3 27.66 -2.90 5.37
C ASN A 3 26.26 -3.41 5.07
N LYS A 4 25.77 -4.31 5.94
CA LYS A 4 24.48 -5.01 5.84
C LYS A 4 23.32 -4.20 6.44
N ASN A 5 23.39 -2.87 6.36
CA ASN A 5 22.42 -1.97 6.99
C ASN A 5 21.89 -0.95 5.98
N LYS A 6 21.20 -1.44 4.94
CA LYS A 6 20.02 -0.72 4.46
C LYS A 6 18.84 -1.49 5.00
N VAL A 7 18.35 -0.99 6.14
CA VAL A 7 17.02 -1.25 6.66
C VAL A 7 16.10 -1.38 5.45
N THR A 8 15.58 -2.57 5.22
CA THR A 8 14.42 -2.77 4.36
C THR A 8 13.31 -1.96 5.04
N GLU A 9 13.21 -0.68 4.69
CA GLU A 9 11.99 0.10 4.93
C GLU A 9 10.87 -0.80 4.43
N ARG A 10 9.92 -1.11 5.31
CA ARG A 10 8.68 -1.77 4.92
C ARG A 10 7.93 -0.79 4.01
N SER A 11 8.37 -0.70 2.76
CA SER A 11 7.69 0.02 1.70
C SER A 11 6.35 -0.67 1.56
N GLY A 12 5.28 0.03 1.94
CA GLY A 12 3.94 -0.56 1.89
C GLY A 12 3.59 -0.95 0.46
N ILE A 13 2.54 -1.77 0.29
CA ILE A 13 2.01 -2.08 -1.06
C ILE A 13 1.75 -0.78 -1.84
N HIS A 14 1.25 0.26 -1.15
CA HIS A 14 1.04 1.59 -1.71
C HIS A 14 2.32 2.24 -2.25
N ASP A 15 3.43 2.16 -1.53
CA ASP A 15 4.70 2.73 -1.96
C ASP A 15 5.29 1.97 -3.15
N THR A 16 5.14 0.64 -3.15
CA THR A 16 5.57 -0.22 -4.25
C THR A 16 4.78 0.09 -5.51
N VAL A 17 3.45 0.19 -5.41
CA VAL A 17 2.58 0.56 -6.54
C VAL A 17 2.96 1.92 -7.09
N LYS A 18 3.12 2.94 -6.21
CA LYS A 18 3.54 4.28 -6.62
C LYS A 18 4.88 4.27 -7.35
N SER A 19 5.87 3.56 -6.82
CA SER A 19 7.20 3.42 -7.45
C SER A 19 7.10 2.77 -8.83
N LEU A 20 6.27 1.73 -8.98
CA LEU A 20 6.05 1.05 -10.25
C LEU A 20 5.42 1.99 -11.30
N SER A 21 4.36 2.72 -10.94
CA SER A 21 3.69 3.68 -11.83
C SER A 21 4.67 4.77 -12.32
N GLU A 22 5.48 5.29 -11.40
CA GLU A 22 6.50 6.31 -11.69
C GLU A 22 7.57 5.79 -12.66
N ASN A 23 8.04 4.56 -12.44
CA ASN A 23 9.04 3.94 -13.30
C ASN A 23 8.48 3.65 -14.71
N LEU A 24 7.23 3.17 -14.80
CA LEU A 24 6.56 2.96 -16.08
C LEU A 24 6.41 4.26 -16.87
N ARG A 25 6.01 5.36 -16.23
CA ARG A 25 5.91 6.67 -16.89
C ARG A 25 7.26 7.12 -17.44
N LYS A 26 8.33 7.03 -16.64
CA LYS A 26 9.69 7.40 -17.07
C LYS A 26 10.15 6.57 -18.27
N TYR A 27 9.84 5.27 -18.26
CA TYR A 27 10.14 4.39 -19.39
C TYR A 27 9.44 4.84 -20.68
N ILE A 28 8.14 5.13 -20.61
CA ILE A 28 7.35 5.64 -21.76
C ILE A 28 7.90 6.98 -22.26
N GLU A 29 8.22 7.89 -21.33
CA GLU A 29 8.75 9.22 -21.67
C GLU A 29 10.12 9.15 -22.36
N ALA A 30 10.96 8.19 -21.99
CA ALA A 30 12.30 8.00 -22.53
C ALA A 30 12.33 7.28 -23.89
N GLN A 31 11.34 6.43 -24.17
CA GLN A 31 11.30 5.65 -25.41
C GLN A 31 11.03 6.51 -26.66
N TYR A 32 10.37 7.67 -26.50
CA TYR A 32 9.97 8.54 -27.60
C TYR A 32 10.53 9.96 -27.43
N HIS A 33 11.35 10.38 -28.39
CA HIS A 33 11.97 11.70 -28.40
C HIS A 33 10.99 12.73 -28.94
N ILE A 34 10.52 13.62 -28.08
CA ILE A 34 9.65 14.76 -28.42
C ILE A 34 10.45 16.03 -28.14
N ARG A 35 10.45 16.98 -29.08
CA ARG A 35 11.17 18.26 -28.94
C ARG A 35 10.25 19.41 -28.53
N ASP A 36 8.96 19.27 -28.80
CA ASP A 36 7.94 20.26 -28.47
C ASP A 36 7.61 20.17 -26.97
N GLU A 37 7.87 21.25 -26.24
CA GLU A 37 7.66 21.30 -24.79
C GLU A 37 6.17 21.23 -24.42
N GLY A 38 5.28 21.74 -25.27
CA GLY A 38 3.84 21.64 -25.09
C GLY A 38 3.38 20.19 -25.13
N LEU A 39 3.82 19.44 -26.14
CA LEU A 39 3.53 18.01 -26.24
C LEU A 39 4.14 17.19 -25.09
N ILE A 40 5.30 17.57 -24.58
CA ILE A 40 5.90 16.93 -23.39
C ILE A 40 5.01 17.16 -22.17
N ALA A 41 4.52 18.39 -21.98
CA ALA A 41 3.65 18.74 -20.86
C ALA A 41 2.28 18.04 -20.95
N GLU A 42 1.66 18.01 -22.14
CA GLU A 42 0.40 17.31 -22.38
C GLU A 42 0.55 15.80 -22.15
N ARG A 43 1.60 15.19 -22.69
CA ARG A 43 1.92 13.77 -22.47
C ARG A 43 2.08 13.47 -20.98
N ARG A 44 2.79 14.32 -20.24
CA ARG A 44 2.97 14.16 -18.80
C ARG A 44 1.65 14.27 -18.05
N ALA A 45 0.83 15.25 -18.39
CA ALA A 45 -0.49 15.43 -17.78
C ALA A 45 -1.37 14.21 -18.03
N LEU A 46 -1.39 13.68 -19.25
CA LEU A 46 -2.13 12.47 -19.62
C LEU A 46 -1.63 11.24 -18.84
N LEU A 47 -0.32 11.00 -18.80
CA LEU A 47 0.26 9.84 -18.09
C LEU A 47 0.16 9.94 -16.55
N GLN A 48 -0.15 11.12 -16.00
CA GLN A 48 -0.43 11.31 -14.57
C GLN A 48 -1.91 11.11 -14.22
N GLN A 49 -2.81 11.09 -15.20
CA GLN A 49 -4.21 10.82 -14.93
C GLN A 49 -4.39 9.39 -14.43
N ASN A 50 -5.29 9.25 -13.46
CA ASN A 50 -5.72 7.94 -12.99
C ASN A 50 -6.21 7.10 -14.18
N GLU A 51 -5.99 5.79 -14.10
CA GLU A 51 -6.47 4.81 -15.08
C GLU A 51 -5.84 4.90 -16.48
N THR A 52 -4.88 5.80 -16.70
CA THR A 52 -4.17 5.89 -17.98
C THR A 52 -3.07 4.84 -18.11
N ILE A 53 -2.18 4.75 -17.11
CA ILE A 53 -1.10 3.75 -17.06
C ILE A 53 -1.11 2.92 -15.77
N ALA A 54 -1.92 3.31 -14.80
CA ALA A 54 -2.07 2.64 -13.52
C ALA A 54 -3.47 2.89 -12.96
N GLN A 55 -4.06 1.86 -12.36
CA GLN A 55 -5.32 1.98 -11.61
C GLN A 55 -5.02 2.21 -10.13
N ALA A 56 -5.96 2.87 -9.43
CA ALA A 56 -5.93 2.90 -7.99
C ALA A 56 -6.07 1.44 -7.48
N PRO A 57 -5.14 0.95 -6.64
CA PRO A 57 -5.25 -0.40 -6.14
C PRO A 57 -6.51 -0.53 -5.29
N TYR A 58 -7.45 -1.36 -5.74
CA TYR A 58 -8.57 -1.78 -4.91
C TYR A 58 -8.10 -2.95 -4.05
N ILE A 59 -7.95 -2.70 -2.75
CA ILE A 59 -7.55 -3.73 -1.80
C ILE A 59 -8.83 -4.31 -1.20
N GLU A 60 -9.22 -5.51 -1.64
CA GLU A 60 -10.23 -6.34 -0.97
C GLU A 60 -9.66 -6.93 0.34
N ALA A 61 -9.20 -6.08 1.24
CA ALA A 61 -8.83 -6.51 2.58
C ALA A 61 -10.08 -6.47 3.45
N THR A 62 -10.42 -7.59 4.07
CA THR A 62 -11.23 -7.57 5.30
C THR A 62 -10.58 -6.56 6.24
N PRO A 63 -11.32 -5.55 6.76
CA PRO A 63 -10.74 -4.55 7.64
C PRO A 63 -9.97 -5.25 8.75
N ILE A 64 -8.67 -4.98 8.84
CA ILE A 64 -7.88 -5.42 9.99
C ILE A 64 -8.31 -4.48 11.12
N TYR A 65 -9.27 -4.92 11.92
CA TYR A 65 -9.69 -4.17 13.11
C TYR A 65 -8.51 -4.10 14.07
N GLU A 66 -8.28 -2.91 14.62
CA GLU A 66 -7.36 -2.76 15.74
C GLU A 66 -7.87 -3.67 16.89
N PRO A 67 -7.01 -4.50 17.49
CA PRO A 67 -7.42 -5.30 18.64
C PRO A 67 -7.93 -4.36 19.74
N GLY A 68 -9.18 -4.57 20.15
CA GLY A 68 -9.81 -3.80 21.22
C GLY A 68 -9.31 -4.21 22.60
N ALA A 69 -10.05 -3.79 23.63
CA ALA A 69 -9.79 -4.22 25.00
C ALA A 69 -9.80 -5.76 25.12
N PRO A 70 -8.96 -6.34 25.99
CA PRO A 70 -8.95 -7.79 26.22
C PRO A 70 -10.31 -8.28 26.71
N TYR A 71 -10.66 -9.56 26.46
CA TYR A 71 -11.97 -10.09 26.84
C TYR A 71 -12.22 -10.07 28.36
N SER A 72 -11.15 -9.97 29.17
CA SER A 72 -11.21 -9.79 30.63
C SER A 72 -11.77 -8.43 31.06
N GLU A 73 -11.71 -7.41 30.21
CA GLU A 73 -12.17 -6.04 30.49
C GLU A 73 -13.58 -5.76 29.95
N LEU A 74 -14.17 -6.72 29.23
CA LEU A 74 -15.51 -6.55 28.67
C LEU A 74 -16.59 -6.76 29.75
N PRO A 75 -17.69 -6.00 29.70
CA PRO A 75 -18.81 -6.14 30.63
C PRO A 75 -19.69 -7.35 30.26
N ILE A 76 -19.10 -8.54 30.25
CA ILE A 76 -19.72 -9.82 29.91
C ILE A 76 -19.65 -10.79 31.09
N PRO A 77 -20.51 -11.83 31.14
CA PRO A 77 -20.43 -12.85 32.18
C PRO A 77 -19.06 -13.54 32.22
N GLU A 78 -18.58 -13.83 33.42
CA GLU A 78 -17.25 -14.42 33.66
C GLU A 78 -17.04 -15.73 32.88
N ALA A 79 -18.07 -16.59 32.82
CA ALA A 79 -18.04 -17.82 32.04
C ALA A 79 -17.77 -17.58 30.55
N ALA A 80 -18.32 -16.49 29.96
CA ALA A 80 -18.07 -16.14 28.57
C ALA A 80 -16.68 -15.56 28.37
N SER A 81 -16.23 -14.68 29.28
CA SER A 81 -14.87 -14.11 29.24
C SER A 81 -13.79 -15.19 29.27
N ASN A 82 -13.94 -16.18 30.15
CA ASN A 82 -12.98 -17.28 30.29
C ASN A 82 -12.87 -18.12 29.01
N VAL A 83 -14.01 -18.48 28.40
CA VAL A 83 -14.03 -19.27 27.16
C VAL A 83 -13.41 -18.47 26.01
N LEU A 84 -13.77 -17.19 25.86
CA LEU A 84 -13.24 -16.35 24.78
C LEU A 84 -11.73 -16.10 24.92
N ASN A 85 -11.23 -15.88 26.15
CA ASN A 85 -9.79 -15.78 26.41
C ASN A 85 -9.07 -17.08 26.05
N GLN A 86 -9.58 -18.23 26.50
CA GLN A 86 -8.98 -19.53 26.17
C GLN A 86 -8.96 -19.81 24.66
N LEU A 87 -10.02 -19.44 23.94
CA LEU A 87 -10.10 -19.59 22.49
C LEU A 87 -9.15 -18.66 21.73
N SER A 88 -8.78 -17.51 22.32
CA SER A 88 -7.88 -16.54 21.69
C SER A 88 -6.40 -16.92 21.73
N GLU A 89 -6.05 -17.84 22.63
CA GLU A 89 -4.67 -18.35 22.79
C GLU A 89 -4.40 -19.63 21.97
N LEU A 90 -5.41 -20.16 21.27
CA LEU A 90 -5.33 -21.29 20.34
C LEU A 90 -4.86 -20.86 18.95
#